data_AF-A0A561UKN0-F1
#
_entry.id   AF-A0A561UKN0-F1
#
_cell.length_a   1.000
_cell.length_b   1.000
_cell.length_c   1.000
_cell.angle_alpha   90.00
_cell.angle_beta   90.00
_cell.angle_gamma   90.00
#
_symmetry.space_group_name_H-M   'P 1'
#
loop_
_entity.id
_entity.type
_entity.pdbx_description
1 polymer ?
#
loop_
_entity_poly.entity_id
_entity_poly.type
_entity_poly.pdbx_seq_one_letter_code
_entity_poly.pdbx_strand_id
1 'polypeptide(L)'
;MHVQIHPAATYPPRLVLGYRADGRPIYPIAGGATPAEPSAAPAAPAPAPPAPEPAAPAVPTPSAPATPAAPATPAEDPAATIARLQKELDGARKEAGAARVGAKQAAADEARAELAQQIGKALGIVKDDGPPDPAELTKQITAGTARIGDLEASLRAREVELAVYGLADKHGARPAALLDSRAFLKTVSALDPAAADFAAQLDAAVKAAVDGNTSFKAAPAAPARSGTDLAGRAGEPTTKARPTSLTAALRDLYKT
;
A
#
# COMPACT_ATOMS: atom_id res chain seq x y z
N MET A 1 -36.79 -30.33 -25.82
CA MET A 1 -35.34 -30.24 -25.52
C MET A 1 -35.10 -28.95 -24.77
N HIS A 2 -34.90 -29.01 -23.45
CA HIS A 2 -34.60 -27.83 -22.63
C HIS A 2 -33.10 -27.58 -22.69
N VAL A 3 -32.68 -26.50 -23.34
CA VAL A 3 -31.27 -26.06 -23.33
C VAL A 3 -31.05 -25.28 -22.04
N GLN A 4 -30.27 -25.88 -21.14
CA GLN A 4 -29.89 -25.29 -19.87
C GLN A 4 -28.79 -24.25 -20.14
N ILE A 5 -29.17 -22.97 -20.20
CA ILE A 5 -28.22 -21.88 -20.38
C ILE A 5 -27.59 -21.62 -19.00
N HIS A 6 -26.33 -22.04 -18.82
CA HIS A 6 -25.58 -21.72 -17.62
C HIS A 6 -25.31 -20.20 -17.57
N PRO A 7 -25.52 -19.54 -16.41
CA PRO A 7 -25.20 -18.13 -16.29
C PRO A 7 -23.70 -17.93 -16.45
N ALA A 8 -23.29 -17.03 -17.34
CA ALA A 8 -21.91 -16.60 -17.46
C ALA A 8 -21.45 -16.06 -16.11
N ALA A 9 -20.39 -16.66 -15.55
CA ALA A 9 -19.79 -16.21 -14.31
C ALA A 9 -19.35 -14.74 -14.48
N THR A 10 -20.11 -13.83 -13.88
CA THR A 10 -19.85 -12.40 -13.95
C THR A 10 -18.81 -12.09 -12.87
N TYR A 11 -17.53 -12.08 -13.25
CA TYR A 11 -16.46 -11.65 -12.37
C TYR A 11 -16.32 -10.12 -12.42
N PRO A 12 -16.05 -9.45 -11.28
CA PRO A 12 -15.81 -8.01 -11.28
C PRO A 12 -14.58 -7.69 -12.14
N PRO A 13 -14.58 -6.58 -12.89
CA PRO A 13 -13.41 -6.17 -13.65
C PRO A 13 -12.21 -6.01 -12.71
N ARG A 14 -11.07 -6.62 -13.09
CA ARG A 14 -9.81 -6.73 -12.31
C ARG A 14 -9.74 -7.81 -11.22
N LEU A 15 -10.63 -8.81 -11.21
CA LEU A 15 -10.40 -9.99 -10.37
C LEU A 15 -9.13 -10.73 -10.81
N VAL A 16 -8.12 -10.79 -9.95
CA VAL A 16 -6.90 -11.56 -10.18
C VAL A 16 -7.14 -13.00 -9.76
N LEU A 17 -7.07 -13.94 -10.71
CA LEU A 17 -7.20 -15.38 -10.44
C LEU A 17 -5.92 -15.99 -9.85
N GLY A 18 -4.79 -15.34 -10.08
CA GLY A 18 -3.48 -15.79 -9.60
C GLY A 18 -2.35 -15.02 -10.28
N TYR A 19 -1.11 -15.40 -10.01
CA TYR A 19 0.08 -14.80 -10.60
C TYR A 19 0.88 -15.85 -11.36
N ARG A 20 1.47 -15.46 -12.48
CA ARG A 20 2.41 -16.32 -13.21
C ARG A 20 3.77 -16.35 -12.52
N ALA A 21 4.65 -17.26 -12.93
CA ALA A 21 6.02 -17.38 -12.40
C ALA A 21 6.86 -16.11 -12.61
N ASP A 22 6.51 -15.27 -13.59
CA ASP A 22 7.08 -13.94 -13.86
C ASP A 22 6.38 -12.79 -13.09
N GLY A 23 5.49 -13.11 -12.14
CA GLY A 23 4.87 -12.14 -11.23
C GLY A 23 3.69 -11.34 -11.82
N ARG A 24 3.27 -11.63 -13.05
CA ARG A 24 2.14 -10.92 -13.70
C ARG A 24 0.78 -11.51 -13.28
N PRO A 25 -0.23 -10.67 -12.98
CA PRO A 25 -1.56 -11.14 -12.60
C PRO A 25 -2.29 -11.78 -13.79
N ILE A 26 -2.99 -12.89 -13.52
CA ILE A 26 -3.83 -13.62 -14.45
C ILE A 26 -5.27 -13.15 -14.24
N TYR A 27 -5.90 -12.64 -15.30
CA TYR A 27 -7.30 -12.20 -15.29
C TYR A 27 -8.19 -13.23 -15.99
N PRO A 28 -9.46 -13.39 -15.58
CA PRO A 28 -10.42 -14.22 -16.29
C PRO A 28 -10.65 -13.62 -17.68
N ILE A 29 -10.30 -14.36 -18.73
CA ILE A 29 -10.62 -13.98 -20.10
C ILE A 29 -12.02 -14.53 -20.38
N ALA A 30 -13.02 -13.65 -20.48
CA ALA A 30 -14.32 -14.01 -21.02
C ALA A 30 -14.14 -14.33 -22.51
N GLY A 31 -14.27 -15.60 -22.89
CA GLY A 31 -13.98 -16.09 -24.23
C GLY A 31 -14.84 -15.43 -25.32
N GLY A 32 -14.18 -14.93 -26.36
CA GLY A 32 -14.77 -14.48 -27.62
C GLY A 32 -13.67 -14.40 -28.69
N ALA A 33 -13.72 -15.32 -29.65
CA ALA A 33 -12.79 -15.62 -30.74
C ALA A 33 -11.89 -14.49 -31.28
N THR A 34 -10.58 -14.74 -31.34
CA THR A 34 -9.71 -14.24 -32.42
C THR A 34 -9.10 -15.42 -33.17
N PRO A 35 -9.26 -15.51 -34.50
CA PRO A 35 -8.53 -16.49 -35.31
C PRO A 35 -7.06 -16.08 -35.50
N ALA A 36 -6.24 -17.09 -35.81
CA ALA A 36 -4.78 -17.13 -35.84
C ALA A 36 -4.05 -16.10 -36.74
N GLU A 37 -2.79 -15.81 -36.41
CA GLU A 37 -1.78 -15.33 -37.36
C GLU A 37 -1.46 -16.39 -38.42
N PRO A 38 -1.23 -15.98 -39.68
CA PRO A 38 0.01 -16.38 -40.36
C PRO A 38 0.61 -15.32 -41.31
N SER A 39 1.95 -15.25 -41.30
CA SER A 39 2.93 -15.23 -42.42
C SER A 39 2.56 -14.74 -43.85
N ALA A 40 3.40 -13.82 -44.36
CA ALA A 40 3.90 -13.57 -45.74
C ALA A 40 2.99 -13.56 -47.01
N ALA A 41 3.16 -12.51 -47.83
CA ALA A 41 2.45 -12.05 -49.06
C ALA A 41 2.51 -13.00 -50.31
N PRO A 42 1.62 -12.87 -51.33
CA PRO A 42 1.70 -11.83 -52.39
C PRO A 42 0.35 -11.23 -52.91
N ALA A 43 0.46 -10.23 -53.80
CA ALA A 43 -0.50 -9.21 -54.26
C ALA A 43 -1.73 -9.61 -55.13
N ALA A 44 -2.76 -8.72 -55.19
CA ALA A 44 -3.45 -8.17 -56.39
C ALA A 44 -4.54 -7.12 -55.98
N PRO A 45 -5.01 -6.21 -56.87
CA PRO A 45 -5.24 -4.80 -56.56
C PRO A 45 -6.70 -4.41 -56.22
N ALA A 46 -6.87 -3.30 -55.50
CA ALA A 46 -8.16 -2.64 -55.30
C ALA A 46 -8.55 -1.81 -56.56
N PRO A 47 -9.85 -1.73 -56.90
CA PRO A 47 -10.34 -1.17 -58.16
C PRO A 47 -10.20 0.36 -58.25
N ALA A 48 -9.86 0.84 -59.45
CA ALA A 48 -9.72 2.25 -59.79
C ALA A 48 -11.08 2.98 -59.85
N PRO A 49 -11.15 4.28 -59.48
CA PRO A 49 -12.31 5.12 -59.73
C PRO A 49 -12.46 5.45 -61.24
N PRO A 50 -13.68 5.65 -61.75
CA PRO A 50 -13.95 5.80 -63.18
C PRO A 50 -13.38 7.10 -63.76
N ALA A 51 -12.83 6.99 -64.96
CA ALA A 51 -12.27 8.08 -65.76
C ALA A 51 -13.36 8.93 -66.42
N PRO A 52 -13.17 10.26 -66.54
CA PRO A 52 -13.90 11.09 -67.49
C PRO A 52 -13.18 11.13 -68.86
N GLU A 53 -13.94 10.97 -69.94
CA GLU A 53 -13.55 11.18 -71.34
C GLU A 53 -14.66 12.01 -72.04
N PRO A 54 -14.46 12.61 -73.21
CA PRO A 54 -13.38 13.49 -73.68
C PRO A 54 -13.93 14.86 -74.19
N ALA A 55 -13.16 15.94 -74.06
CA ALA A 55 -13.35 17.13 -74.90
C ALA A 55 -12.24 17.18 -75.96
N ALA A 56 -12.61 16.95 -77.22
CA ALA A 56 -11.77 17.14 -78.40
C ALA A 56 -11.90 18.60 -78.93
N PRO A 57 -11.10 19.03 -79.93
CA PRO A 57 -9.86 19.78 -79.74
C PRO A 57 -9.99 21.24 -80.23
N ALA A 58 -9.40 22.19 -79.49
CA ALA A 58 -9.21 23.54 -80.01
C ALA A 58 -7.95 23.60 -80.89
N VAL A 59 -8.15 23.94 -82.15
CA VAL A 59 -7.17 24.15 -83.22
C VAL A 59 -6.23 25.32 -82.87
N PRO A 60 -4.90 25.25 -83.15
CA PRO A 60 -3.96 26.34 -82.84
C PRO A 60 -3.88 27.35 -83.98
N THR A 61 -3.76 28.64 -83.66
CA THR A 61 -3.01 29.73 -84.37
C THR A 61 -3.42 31.10 -83.81
N PRO A 62 -2.62 32.18 -83.96
CA PRO A 62 -1.17 32.31 -84.06
C PRO A 62 -0.58 33.28 -83.00
N SER A 63 0.74 33.22 -82.80
CA SER A 63 1.54 34.07 -81.91
C SER A 63 1.25 35.57 -82.03
N ALA A 64 1.05 36.21 -80.87
CA ALA A 64 1.22 37.65 -80.68
C ALA A 64 2.59 37.94 -80.02
N PRO A 65 3.18 39.13 -80.23
CA PRO A 65 4.64 39.33 -80.25
C PRO A 65 5.33 39.21 -78.89
N ALA A 66 6.60 38.80 -78.93
CA ALA A 66 7.51 38.76 -77.79
C ALA A 66 7.53 40.11 -77.05
N THR A 67 7.07 40.09 -75.80
CA THR A 67 7.35 41.16 -74.84
C THR A 67 8.81 40.99 -74.37
N PRO A 68 9.64 42.05 -74.38
CA PRO A 68 11.04 41.97 -73.98
C PRO A 68 11.23 41.41 -72.57
N ALA A 69 12.23 40.55 -72.42
CA ALA A 69 12.63 39.95 -71.16
C ALA A 69 12.80 41.01 -70.06
N ALA A 70 12.20 40.74 -68.90
CA ALA A 70 12.54 41.43 -67.66
C ALA A 70 14.05 41.29 -67.41
N PRO A 71 14.74 42.33 -66.92
CA PRO A 71 16.16 42.24 -66.63
C PRO A 71 16.39 41.13 -65.59
N ALA A 72 17.28 40.20 -65.93
CA ALA A 72 17.74 39.17 -65.00
C ALA A 72 18.27 39.87 -63.73
N THR A 73 17.72 39.49 -62.58
CA THR A 73 18.36 39.70 -61.29
C THR A 73 19.83 39.28 -61.40
N PRO A 74 20.78 40.02 -60.80
CA PRO A 74 22.19 39.63 -60.85
C PRO A 74 22.29 38.19 -60.38
N ALA A 75 22.86 37.32 -61.21
CA ALA A 75 23.15 35.94 -60.81
C ALA A 75 24.12 36.03 -59.63
N GLU A 76 23.59 35.83 -58.43
CA GLU A 76 24.38 35.72 -57.22
C GLU A 76 25.39 34.58 -57.43
N ASP A 77 26.66 34.83 -57.08
CA ASP A 77 27.72 33.84 -57.26
C ASP A 77 27.27 32.50 -56.62
N PRO A 78 27.25 31.38 -57.36
CA PRO A 78 26.85 30.09 -56.82
C PRO A 78 27.65 29.71 -55.57
N ALA A 79 28.91 30.15 -55.46
CA ALA A 79 29.72 29.94 -54.25
C ALA A 79 29.18 30.70 -53.03
N ALA A 80 28.73 31.95 -53.21
CA ALA A 80 28.12 32.74 -52.14
C ALA A 80 26.77 32.15 -51.70
N THR A 81 25.99 31.64 -52.65
CA THR A 81 24.72 30.94 -52.37
C THR A 81 24.94 29.67 -51.57
N ILE A 82 25.92 28.84 -51.95
CA ILE A 82 26.28 27.61 -51.23
C ILE A 82 26.75 27.92 -49.80
N ALA A 83 27.59 28.93 -49.62
CA ALA A 83 28.08 29.32 -48.30
C ALA A 83 26.94 29.79 -47.37
N ARG A 84 25.96 30.55 -47.90
CA ARG A 84 24.77 30.95 -47.16
C ARG A 84 23.92 29.75 -46.75
N LEU A 85 23.63 28.85 -47.70
CA LEU A 85 22.83 27.64 -47.44
C LEU A 85 23.51 26.70 -46.44
N GLN A 86 24.84 26.55 -46.49
CA GLN A 86 25.60 25.78 -45.51
C GLN A 86 25.47 26.36 -44.10
N LYS A 87 25.57 27.68 -43.96
CA LYS A 87 25.40 28.37 -42.68
C LYS A 87 23.98 28.23 -42.13
N GLU A 88 22.97 28.38 -42.98
CA GLU A 88 21.56 28.15 -42.63
C GLU A 88 21.31 26.70 -42.19
N LEU A 89 21.89 25.73 -42.90
CA LEU A 89 21.75 24.30 -42.60
C LEU A 89 22.46 23.92 -41.29
N ASP A 90 23.64 24.48 -41.01
CA ASP A 90 24.32 24.31 -39.73
C ASP A 90 23.56 24.96 -38.56
N GLY A 91 22.93 26.11 -38.80
CA GLY A 91 22.01 26.75 -37.85
C GLY A 91 20.82 25.84 -37.54
N ALA A 92 20.13 25.37 -38.57
CA ALA A 92 18.98 24.46 -38.45
C ALA A 92 19.34 23.14 -37.76
N ARG A 93 20.54 22.59 -38.03
CA ARG A 93 21.04 21.38 -37.35
C ARG A 93 21.29 21.62 -35.87
N LYS A 94 21.86 22.78 -35.50
CA LYS A 94 22.10 23.15 -34.10
C LYS A 94 20.78 23.36 -33.35
N GLU A 95 19.82 24.08 -33.93
CA GLU A 95 18.48 24.25 -33.36
C GLU A 95 17.75 22.92 -33.21
N ALA A 96 17.77 22.06 -34.23
CA ALA A 96 17.17 20.73 -34.13
C ALA A 96 17.85 19.86 -33.06
N GLY A 97 19.17 19.99 -32.89
CA GLY A 97 19.92 19.34 -31.81
C GLY A 97 19.47 19.83 -30.43
N ALA A 98 19.42 21.16 -30.24
CA ALA A 98 18.97 21.77 -28.99
C ALA A 98 17.52 21.43 -28.66
N ALA A 99 16.62 21.45 -29.64
CA ALA A 99 15.22 21.08 -29.49
C ALA A 99 15.05 19.62 -29.06
N ARG A 100 15.81 18.69 -29.65
CA ARG A 100 15.77 17.27 -29.25
C ARG A 100 16.28 17.07 -27.82
N VAL A 101 17.34 17.76 -27.42
CA VAL A 101 17.88 17.66 -26.05
C VAL A 101 16.90 18.27 -25.05
N GLY A 102 16.38 19.48 -25.34
CA GLY A 102 15.38 20.15 -24.51
C GLY A 102 14.11 19.32 -24.33
N ALA A 103 13.58 18.75 -25.42
CA ALA A 103 12.39 17.89 -25.36
C ALA A 103 12.63 16.61 -24.53
N LYS A 104 13.80 15.98 -24.67
CA LYS A 104 14.16 14.81 -23.85
C LYS A 104 14.32 15.16 -22.38
N GLN A 105 14.90 16.32 -22.08
CA GLN A 105 15.07 16.80 -20.71
C GLN A 105 13.71 17.12 -20.07
N ALA A 106 12.85 17.85 -20.78
CA ALA A 106 11.49 18.15 -20.33
C ALA A 106 10.67 16.88 -20.07
N ALA A 107 10.70 15.91 -20.99
CA ALA A 107 10.01 14.63 -20.80
C ALA A 107 10.56 13.82 -19.61
N ALA A 108 11.86 13.88 -19.35
CA ALA A 108 12.46 13.22 -18.19
C ALA A 108 12.07 13.89 -16.88
N ASP A 109 12.02 15.22 -16.84
CA ASP A 109 11.63 15.99 -15.66
C ASP A 109 10.14 15.84 -15.37
N GLU A 110 9.29 15.79 -16.40
CA GLU A 110 7.85 15.48 -16.29
C GLU A 110 7.62 14.06 -15.76
N ALA A 111 8.30 13.06 -16.32
CA ALA A 111 8.20 11.68 -15.82
C ALA A 111 8.65 11.55 -14.35
N ARG A 112 9.69 12.28 -13.93
CA ARG A 112 10.13 12.33 -12.53
C ARG A 112 9.08 12.97 -11.63
N ALA A 113 8.46 14.07 -12.07
CA ALA A 113 7.41 14.74 -11.34
C ALA A 113 6.16 13.84 -11.19
N GLU A 114 5.73 13.18 -12.26
CA GLU A 114 4.61 12.23 -12.23
C GLU A 114 4.87 11.06 -11.27
N LEU A 115 6.07 10.47 -11.32
CA LEU A 115 6.44 9.34 -10.46
C LEU A 115 6.50 9.78 -8.99
N ALA A 116 7.05 10.97 -8.71
CA ALA A 116 7.04 11.56 -7.38
C ALA A 116 5.62 11.87 -6.88
N GLN A 117 4.70 12.31 -7.76
CA GLN A 117 3.29 12.50 -7.39
C GLN A 117 2.60 11.17 -7.10
N GLN A 118 2.86 10.13 -7.91
CA GLN A 118 2.31 8.80 -7.68
C GLN A 118 2.79 8.20 -6.35
N ILE A 119 4.09 8.32 -6.05
CA ILE A 119 4.65 7.90 -4.75
C ILE A 119 4.05 8.73 -3.61
N GLY A 120 4.00 10.06 -3.76
CA GLY A 120 3.42 10.96 -2.76
C GLY A 120 1.95 10.68 -2.47
N LYS A 121 1.16 10.38 -3.50
CA LYS A 121 -0.25 9.95 -3.38
C LYS A 121 -0.36 8.56 -2.73
N ALA A 122 0.47 7.60 -3.14
CA ALA A 122 0.46 6.24 -2.58
C ALA A 122 0.84 6.20 -1.10
N LEU A 123 1.81 7.03 -0.69
CA LEU A 123 2.22 7.17 0.72
C LEU A 123 1.26 8.05 1.53
N GLY A 124 0.25 8.67 0.90
CA GLY A 124 -0.72 9.55 1.55
C GLY A 124 -0.13 10.88 2.04
N ILE A 125 1.04 11.27 1.54
CA ILE A 125 1.79 12.44 2.01
C ILE A 125 1.49 13.68 1.16
N VAL A 126 1.21 13.49 -0.14
CA VAL A 126 0.83 14.58 -1.04
C VAL A 126 -0.69 14.67 -1.11
N LYS A 127 -1.26 15.68 -0.45
CA LYS A 127 -2.70 16.04 -0.53
C LYS A 127 -3.00 17.11 -1.58
N ASP A 128 -1.98 17.84 -2.04
CA ASP A 128 -2.13 18.98 -2.96
C ASP A 128 -1.27 18.83 -4.22
N ASP A 129 -1.83 19.27 -5.36
CA ASP A 129 -1.26 19.23 -6.72
C ASP A 129 -0.09 20.21 -6.94
N GLY A 130 0.94 20.14 -6.09
CA GLY A 130 2.22 20.83 -6.30
C GLY A 130 3.28 19.89 -6.92
N PRO A 131 4.30 20.41 -7.62
CA PRO A 131 5.47 19.62 -8.00
C PRO A 131 6.09 19.03 -6.71
N PRO A 132 6.18 17.70 -6.57
CA PRO A 132 6.77 17.11 -5.38
C PRO A 132 8.27 17.39 -5.39
N ASP A 133 8.79 17.99 -4.32
CA ASP A 133 10.23 18.13 -4.15
C ASP A 133 10.82 16.73 -3.84
N PRO A 134 11.68 16.16 -4.71
CA PRO A 134 12.28 14.85 -4.49
C PRO A 134 13.14 14.81 -3.21
N ALA A 135 13.71 15.95 -2.78
CA ALA A 135 14.46 16.02 -1.54
C ALA A 135 13.54 15.86 -0.33
N GLU A 136 12.37 16.49 -0.32
CA GLU A 136 11.37 16.34 0.75
C GLU A 136 10.78 14.93 0.78
N LEU A 137 10.51 14.30 -0.36
CA LEU A 137 10.08 12.89 -0.40
C LEU A 137 11.11 11.97 0.24
N THR A 138 12.39 12.17 -0.06
CA THR A 138 13.48 11.36 0.51
C THR A 138 13.56 11.53 2.03
N LYS A 139 13.41 12.77 2.52
CA LYS A 139 13.36 13.05 3.96
C LYS A 139 12.17 12.37 4.62
N GLN A 140 10.98 12.44 4.01
CA GLN A 140 9.76 11.83 4.54
C GLN A 140 9.82 10.31 4.54
N ILE A 141 10.37 9.68 3.49
CA ILE A 141 10.61 8.23 3.46
C ILE A 141 11.58 7.83 4.57
N THR A 142 12.68 8.57 4.74
CA THR A 142 13.67 8.30 5.80
C THR A 142 13.03 8.43 7.18
N ALA A 143 12.26 9.49 7.42
CA ALA A 143 11.53 9.70 8.67
C ALA A 143 10.45 8.61 8.89
N GLY A 144 9.76 8.20 7.83
CA GLY A 144 8.76 7.12 7.85
C GLY A 144 9.39 5.79 8.23
N THR A 145 10.50 5.41 7.60
CA THR A 145 11.24 4.18 7.91
C THR A 145 11.76 4.17 9.34
N ALA A 146 12.29 5.29 9.83
CA ALA A 146 12.71 5.41 11.23
C ALA A 146 11.51 5.21 12.19
N ARG A 147 10.39 5.88 11.90
CA ARG A 147 9.16 5.74 12.70
C ARG A 147 8.60 4.32 12.68
N ILE A 148 8.65 3.63 11.55
CA ILE A 148 8.25 2.22 11.45
C ILE A 148 9.12 1.36 12.36
N GLY A 149 10.45 1.53 12.31
CA GLY A 149 11.37 0.81 13.19
C GLY A 149 11.08 1.05 14.69
N ASP A 150 10.81 2.29 15.08
CA ASP A 150 10.43 2.63 16.46
C ASP A 150 9.10 1.98 16.89
N LEU A 151 8.11 1.96 15.99
CA LEU A 151 6.82 1.33 16.23
C LEU A 151 6.95 -0.19 16.33
N GLU A 152 7.71 -0.83 15.46
CA GLU A 152 7.99 -2.28 15.50
C GLU A 152 8.71 -2.67 16.79
N ALA A 153 9.70 -1.89 17.22
CA ALA A 153 10.37 -2.11 18.50
C ALA A 153 9.41 -1.98 19.69
N SER A 154 8.52 -0.98 19.65
CA SER A 154 7.49 -0.78 20.66
C SER A 154 6.46 -1.91 20.67
N LEU A 155 6.02 -2.38 19.51
CA LEU A 155 5.08 -3.50 19.38
C LEU A 155 5.69 -4.79 19.91
N ARG A 156 6.93 -5.13 19.54
CA ARG A 156 7.63 -6.29 20.09
C ARG A 156 7.72 -6.23 21.62
N ALA A 157 8.05 -5.06 22.19
CA ALA A 157 8.11 -4.91 23.63
C ALA A 157 6.75 -5.19 24.31
N ARG A 158 5.64 -4.73 23.69
CA ARG A 158 4.28 -4.96 24.19
C ARG A 158 3.82 -6.41 24.04
N GLU A 159 4.13 -7.05 22.91
CA GLU A 159 3.81 -8.46 22.67
C GLU A 159 4.52 -9.37 23.67
N VAL A 160 5.82 -9.11 23.91
CA VAL A 160 6.60 -9.80 24.93
C VAL A 160 6.00 -9.57 26.32
N GLU A 161 5.67 -8.33 26.67
CA GLU A 161 5.03 -8.00 27.95
C GLU A 161 3.75 -8.80 28.15
N LEU A 162 2.82 -8.78 27.17
CA LEU A 162 1.57 -9.54 27.22
C LEU A 162 1.79 -11.05 27.32
N ALA A 163 2.74 -11.59 26.56
CA ALA A 163 3.06 -13.01 26.58
C ALA A 163 3.64 -13.43 27.95
N VAL A 164 4.50 -12.60 28.56
CA VAL A 164 5.03 -12.84 29.91
C VAL A 164 3.91 -12.80 30.94
N TYR A 165 2.99 -11.83 30.88
CA TYR A 165 1.83 -11.79 31.77
C TYR A 165 0.96 -13.06 31.64
N GLY A 166 0.70 -13.54 30.42
CA GLY A 166 -0.11 -14.74 30.21
C GLY A 166 0.58 -16.06 30.60
N LEU A 167 1.91 -16.13 30.58
CA LEU A 167 2.67 -17.31 30.97
C LEU A 167 3.07 -17.32 32.44
N ALA A 168 3.20 -16.14 33.07
CA ALA A 168 3.61 -16.03 34.46
C ALA A 168 2.66 -16.79 35.41
N ASP A 169 1.35 -16.74 35.16
CA ASP A 169 0.36 -17.47 35.96
C ASP A 169 0.59 -18.99 35.94
N LYS A 170 1.00 -19.55 34.80
CA LYS A 170 1.26 -21.00 34.64
C LYS A 170 2.43 -21.47 35.49
N HIS A 171 3.45 -20.63 35.65
CA HIS A 171 4.66 -20.93 36.42
C HIS A 171 4.62 -20.38 37.85
N GLY A 172 3.50 -19.81 38.27
CA GLY A 172 3.36 -19.13 39.56
C GLY A 172 4.40 -18.02 39.72
N ALA A 173 4.67 -17.26 38.65
CA ALA A 173 5.67 -16.21 38.59
C ALA A 173 5.06 -14.83 38.80
N ARG A 174 5.89 -13.84 39.18
CA ARG A 174 5.52 -12.42 39.24
C ARG A 174 5.94 -11.74 37.94
N PRO A 175 5.00 -11.42 37.03
CA PRO A 175 5.34 -10.88 35.72
C PRO A 175 6.09 -9.54 35.83
N ALA A 176 5.67 -8.64 36.73
CA ALA A 176 6.36 -7.37 36.96
C ALA A 176 7.83 -7.54 37.40
N ALA A 177 8.14 -8.55 38.24
CA ALA A 177 9.51 -8.81 38.68
C ALA A 177 10.37 -9.43 37.58
N LEU A 178 9.76 -10.24 36.69
CA LEU A 178 10.43 -10.77 35.51
C LEU A 178 10.76 -9.64 34.52
N LEU A 179 9.81 -8.75 34.25
CA LEU A 179 9.99 -7.63 33.32
C LEU A 179 10.97 -6.57 33.82
N ASP A 180 11.20 -6.46 35.13
CA ASP A 180 12.23 -5.59 35.71
C ASP A 180 13.65 -6.22 35.68
N SER A 181 13.75 -7.53 35.45
CA SER A 181 15.01 -8.25 35.46
C SER A 181 15.78 -8.08 34.14
N ARG A 182 16.93 -7.39 34.20
CA ARG A 182 17.84 -7.24 33.05
C ARG A 182 18.34 -8.59 32.50
N ALA A 183 18.54 -9.58 33.36
CA ALA A 183 19.01 -10.90 32.96
C ALA A 183 17.93 -11.63 32.13
N PHE A 184 16.67 -11.56 32.59
CA PHE A 184 15.53 -12.13 31.86
C PHE A 184 15.30 -11.39 30.54
N LEU A 185 15.26 -10.05 30.54
CA LEU A 185 15.11 -9.26 29.33
C LEU A 185 16.22 -9.54 28.30
N LYS A 186 17.46 -9.81 28.73
CA LYS A 186 18.55 -10.21 27.82
C LYS A 186 18.25 -11.54 27.14
N THR A 187 17.72 -12.53 27.86
CA THR A 187 17.33 -13.82 27.26
C THR A 187 16.17 -13.65 26.28
N VAL A 188 15.16 -12.85 26.64
CA VAL A 188 13.98 -12.63 25.80
C VAL A 188 14.29 -11.76 24.58
N SER A 189 15.26 -10.85 24.68
CA SER A 189 15.70 -10.02 23.55
C SER A 189 16.33 -10.80 22.39
N ALA A 190 16.77 -12.03 22.65
CA ALA A 190 17.28 -12.95 21.63
C ALA A 190 16.17 -13.78 20.96
N LEU A 191 14.95 -13.75 21.50
CA LEU A 191 13.81 -14.48 20.95
C LEU A 191 13.11 -13.62 19.90
N ASP A 192 12.60 -14.27 18.86
CA ASP A 192 11.80 -13.61 17.82
C ASP A 192 10.30 -13.80 18.12
N PRO A 193 9.55 -12.72 18.41
CA PRO A 193 8.10 -12.79 18.66
C PRO A 193 7.28 -13.32 17.47
N ALA A 194 7.82 -13.26 16.25
CA ALA A 194 7.16 -13.77 15.05
C ALA A 194 7.43 -15.28 14.80
N ALA A 195 8.37 -15.88 15.54
CA ALA A 195 8.69 -17.29 15.39
C ALA A 195 7.56 -18.19 15.89
N ALA A 196 7.28 -19.29 15.17
CA ALA A 196 6.21 -20.22 15.52
C ALA A 196 6.41 -20.89 16.88
N ASP A 197 7.65 -21.02 17.33
CA ASP A 197 8.05 -21.62 18.61
C ASP A 197 8.31 -20.59 19.72
N PHE A 198 8.08 -19.30 19.46
CA PHE A 198 8.28 -18.21 20.43
C PHE A 198 7.63 -18.49 21.78
N ALA A 199 6.36 -18.93 21.78
CA ALA A 199 5.62 -19.21 23.00
C ALA A 199 6.27 -20.32 23.84
N ALA A 200 6.83 -21.36 23.19
CA ALA A 200 7.52 -22.44 23.88
C ALA A 200 8.89 -22.00 24.41
N GLN A 201 9.62 -21.19 23.65
CA GLN A 201 10.89 -20.62 24.08
C GLN A 201 10.71 -19.67 25.26
N LEU A 202 9.67 -18.82 25.22
CA LEU A 202 9.35 -17.90 26.30
C LEU A 202 8.88 -18.65 27.56
N ASP A 203 8.08 -19.71 27.41
CA ASP A 203 7.66 -20.58 28.52
C ASP A 203 8.87 -21.21 29.23
N ALA A 204 9.80 -21.77 28.46
CA ALA A 204 11.04 -22.31 28.98
C ALA A 204 11.91 -21.25 29.68
N ALA A 205 11.98 -20.04 29.12
CA ALA A 205 12.73 -18.93 29.73
C ALA A 205 12.11 -18.46 31.06
N VAL A 206 10.78 -18.34 31.12
CA VAL A 206 10.06 -18.00 32.36
C VAL A 206 10.27 -19.08 33.42
N LYS A 207 10.14 -20.35 33.04
CA LYS A 207 10.41 -21.48 33.93
C LYS A 207 11.84 -21.45 34.48
N ALA A 208 12.83 -21.30 33.61
CA ALA A 208 14.24 -21.24 33.99
C ALA A 208 14.54 -20.05 34.92
N ALA A 209 13.92 -18.89 34.67
CA ALA A 209 14.07 -17.73 35.53
C ALA A 209 13.52 -17.98 36.94
N VAL A 210 12.32 -18.58 37.04
CA VAL A 210 11.67 -18.89 38.33
C VAL A 210 12.42 -19.99 39.09
N ASP A 211 12.91 -21.02 38.39
CA ASP A 211 13.68 -22.12 38.98
C ASP A 211 15.05 -21.62 39.47
N GLY A 212 15.69 -20.69 38.73
CA GLY A 212 16.98 -20.10 39.08
C GLY A 212 16.90 -19.02 40.16
N ASN A 213 15.75 -18.36 40.35
CA ASN A 213 15.57 -17.35 41.38
C ASN A 213 14.14 -17.32 41.95
N THR A 214 14.03 -17.74 43.21
CA THR A 214 12.76 -17.82 43.94
C THR A 214 12.11 -16.46 44.19
N SER A 215 12.84 -15.34 44.07
CA SER A 215 12.26 -13.99 44.19
C SER A 215 11.23 -13.69 43.10
N PHE A 216 11.27 -14.42 41.99
CA PHE A 216 10.30 -14.31 40.90
C PHE A 216 9.02 -15.11 41.15
N LYS A 217 8.94 -15.94 42.20
CA LYS A 217 7.71 -16.66 42.54
C LYS A 217 6.65 -15.71 43.07
N ALA A 218 5.42 -15.91 42.62
CA ALA A 218 4.24 -15.23 43.14
C ALA A 218 4.10 -15.53 44.63
N ALA A 219 3.83 -14.49 45.41
CA ALA A 219 3.39 -14.69 46.78
C ALA A 219 2.05 -15.46 46.74
N PRO A 220 1.79 -16.38 47.68
CA PRO A 220 0.50 -17.03 47.75
C PRO A 220 -0.58 -15.95 47.82
N ALA A 221 -1.65 -16.13 47.04
CA ALA A 221 -2.78 -15.22 47.07
C ALA A 221 -3.23 -15.07 48.52
N ALA A 222 -3.22 -13.84 49.03
CA ALA A 222 -3.74 -13.57 50.36
C ALA A 222 -5.17 -14.10 50.42
N PRO A 223 -5.58 -14.78 51.50
CA PRO A 223 -6.94 -15.29 51.62
C PRO A 223 -7.92 -14.14 51.33
N ALA A 224 -8.94 -14.44 50.54
CA ALA A 224 -9.96 -13.46 50.18
C ALA A 224 -10.42 -12.75 51.45
N ARG A 225 -10.18 -11.44 51.55
CA ARG A 225 -10.74 -10.65 52.64
C ARG A 225 -12.25 -10.68 52.43
N SER A 226 -12.94 -11.49 53.22
CA SER A 226 -14.40 -11.53 53.29
C SER A 226 -14.89 -10.19 53.85
N GLY A 227 -14.99 -9.20 52.98
CA GLY A 227 -15.50 -7.87 53.28
C GLY A 227 -16.99 -7.80 52.94
N THR A 228 -17.82 -8.48 53.72
CA THR A 228 -19.28 -8.21 53.81
C THR A 228 -19.80 -8.48 55.22
N ASP A 229 -19.19 -7.85 56.22
CA ASP A 229 -19.91 -7.60 57.50
C ASP A 229 -20.65 -6.26 57.38
N LEU A 230 -21.74 -6.30 56.61
CA LEU A 230 -22.85 -5.35 56.67
C LEU A 230 -24.11 -6.09 57.16
N ALA A 231 -23.94 -7.03 58.09
CA ALA A 231 -25.01 -7.56 58.93
C ALA A 231 -24.83 -6.95 60.33
N GLY A 232 -25.83 -6.21 60.78
CA GLY A 232 -25.73 -5.30 61.91
C GLY A 232 -25.21 -5.93 63.21
N ARG A 233 -24.34 -5.16 63.88
CA ARG A 233 -24.18 -5.08 65.34
C ARG A 233 -24.54 -6.38 66.09
N ALA A 234 -23.69 -7.39 65.99
CA ALA A 234 -23.65 -8.46 66.98
C ALA A 234 -22.86 -7.95 68.20
N GLY A 235 -23.57 -7.31 69.12
CA GLY A 235 -22.96 -6.76 70.33
C GLY A 235 -23.98 -6.15 71.28
N GLU A 236 -25.06 -6.87 71.60
CA GLU A 236 -25.87 -6.61 72.79
C GLU A 236 -26.71 -7.87 73.11
N PRO A 237 -26.62 -8.48 74.30
CA PRO A 237 -27.44 -9.64 74.64
C PRO A 237 -28.86 -9.18 75.01
N THR A 238 -29.79 -9.18 74.05
CA THR A 238 -31.20 -8.94 74.37
C THR A 238 -31.79 -10.22 74.97
N THR A 239 -31.82 -10.30 76.29
CA THR A 239 -32.40 -11.39 77.11
C THR A 239 -33.94 -11.44 77.07
N LYS A 240 -34.55 -11.24 75.90
CA LYS A 240 -35.97 -11.52 75.68
C LYS A 240 -36.12 -12.39 74.44
N ALA A 241 -36.30 -13.69 74.68
CA ALA A 241 -36.66 -14.65 73.65
C ALA A 241 -37.94 -14.16 72.96
N ARG A 242 -37.91 -14.08 71.62
CA ARG A 242 -39.06 -13.67 70.82
C ARG A 242 -40.15 -14.75 70.94
N PRO A 243 -41.41 -14.39 71.23
CA PRO A 243 -42.46 -15.39 71.37
C PRO A 243 -42.68 -16.12 70.05
N THR A 244 -42.64 -17.45 70.11
CA THR A 244 -42.79 -18.33 68.94
C THR A 244 -44.25 -18.55 68.53
N SER A 245 -45.20 -17.99 69.28
CA SER A 245 -46.62 -17.99 68.94
C SER A 245 -47.33 -16.79 69.54
N LEU A 246 -48.46 -16.41 68.93
CA LEU A 246 -49.30 -15.32 69.41
C LEU A 246 -49.80 -15.56 70.85
N THR A 247 -50.12 -16.81 71.18
CA THR A 247 -50.50 -17.23 72.53
C THR A 247 -49.37 -17.05 73.55
N ALA A 248 -48.10 -17.29 73.14
CA ALA A 248 -46.94 -17.05 73.99
C ALA A 248 -46.69 -15.54 74.20
N ALA A 249 -46.95 -14.71 73.18
CA ALA A 249 -46.83 -13.25 73.29
C ALA A 249 -47.86 -12.67 74.26
N LEU A 250 -49.11 -13.12 74.19
CA LEU A 250 -50.17 -12.65 75.09
C LEU A 250 -49.89 -13.07 76.55
N ARG A 251 -49.39 -14.29 76.78
CA ARG A 251 -49.07 -14.77 78.13
C ARG A 251 -47.96 -13.96 78.80
N ASP A 252 -46.98 -13.49 78.04
CA ASP A 252 -45.89 -12.69 78.60
C ASP A 252 -46.29 -11.23 78.83
N LEU A 253 -47.34 -10.75 78.15
CA LEU A 253 -47.87 -9.40 78.29
C LEU A 253 -48.82 -9.23 79.51
N TYR A 254 -49.53 -10.29 79.91
CA TYR A 254 -50.54 -10.24 80.98
C TYR A 254 -50.10 -10.87 82.31
N LYS A 255 -48.81 -11.17 82.49
CA LYS A 255 -48.27 -11.52 83.81
C LYS A 255 -48.19 -10.26 84.68
N THR A 256 -49.20 -10.04 85.51
CA THR A 256 -49.07 -9.32 86.79
C THR A 256 -48.72 -10.31 87.89
#